data_AF-A0A7C6C8S4-F1
#
_entry.id   AF-A0A7C6C8S4-F1
#
_cell.length_a   1.000
_cell.length_b   1.000
_cell.length_c   1.000
_cell.angle_alpha   90.00
_cell.angle_beta   90.00
_cell.angle_gamma   90.00
#
_symmetry.space_group_name_H-M   'P 1'
#
loop_
_entity.id
_entity.type
_entity.pdbx_description
1 polymer ?
#
loop_
_entity_poly.entity_id
_entity_poly.type
_entity_poly.pdbx_seq_one_letter_code
_entity_poly.pdbx_strand_id
1 'polypeptide(L)'
;MCSEKGIKWHSGKVFSTDSIFAEFAHLDEILSFDCNFIEMETAAAFRAAKLANIPVVALLSVSDNVMIDKSLLGGRNEEEMNYYRKYVRREIFPQILLGIFKDYQ
;
A
#
# COMPACT_ATOMS: atom_id res chain seq x y z
N MET A 1 -9.67 9.16 -12.31
CA MET A 1 -10.36 8.01 -11.66
C MET A 1 -10.43 8.06 -10.12
N CYS A 2 -9.34 7.93 -9.34
CA CYS A 2 -9.46 7.90 -7.87
C CYS A 2 -10.13 9.17 -7.31
N SER A 3 -9.68 10.34 -7.76
CA SER A 3 -10.27 11.64 -7.37
C SER A 3 -11.75 11.78 -7.79
N GLU A 4 -12.12 11.31 -8.99
CA GLU A 4 -13.52 11.32 -9.48
C GLU A 4 -14.45 10.47 -8.60
N LYS A 5 -13.92 9.40 -8.00
CA LYS A 5 -14.67 8.51 -7.11
C LYS A 5 -14.54 8.87 -5.63
N GLY A 6 -13.95 10.03 -5.31
CA GLY A 6 -13.70 10.46 -3.93
C GLY A 6 -12.74 9.55 -3.15
N ILE A 7 -11.93 8.75 -3.85
CA ILE A 7 -10.94 7.85 -3.26
C ILE A 7 -9.63 8.61 -3.05
N LYS A 8 -9.20 8.71 -1.78
CA LYS A 8 -7.89 9.26 -1.43
C LYS A 8 -6.79 8.33 -1.95
N TRP A 9 -5.75 8.92 -2.53
CA TRP A 9 -4.60 8.20 -3.05
C TRP A 9 -3.32 9.01 -2.79
N HIS A 10 -2.19 8.32 -2.80
CA HIS A 10 -0.88 8.91 -2.55
C HIS A 10 0.20 8.14 -3.33
N SER A 11 1.29 8.82 -3.67
CA SER A 11 2.51 8.22 -4.20
C SER A 11 3.61 8.44 -3.19
N GLY A 12 4.36 7.40 -2.84
CA GLY A 12 5.33 7.48 -1.75
C GLY A 12 6.31 6.32 -1.74
N LYS A 13 7.23 6.36 -0.78
CA LYS A 13 8.22 5.31 -0.55
C LYS A 13 7.67 4.26 0.42
N VAL A 14 8.04 3.03 0.16
CA VAL A 14 7.66 1.85 0.93
C VAL A 14 8.89 1.35 1.70
N PHE A 15 8.69 0.93 2.95
CA PHE A 15 9.66 0.21 3.74
C PHE A 15 9.22 -1.25 3.84
N SER A 16 10.01 -2.17 3.28
CA SER A 16 9.73 -3.60 3.40
C SER A 16 10.34 -4.13 4.69
N THR A 17 9.49 -4.60 5.61
CA THR A 17 9.91 -5.26 6.86
C THR A 17 9.84 -6.77 6.75
N ASP A 18 10.71 -7.47 7.46
CA ASP A 18 10.65 -8.94 7.59
C ASP A 18 9.65 -9.38 8.66
N SER A 19 9.24 -8.46 9.55
CA SER A 19 8.33 -8.77 10.66
C SER A 19 7.43 -7.59 10.99
N ILE A 20 6.13 -7.84 10.90
CA ILE A 20 5.07 -6.89 11.29
C ILE A 20 5.07 -6.57 12.79
N PHE A 21 5.66 -7.43 13.64
CA PHE A 21 5.73 -7.16 15.08
C PHE A 21 6.98 -6.35 15.44
N ALA A 22 8.10 -6.62 14.75
CA ALA A 22 9.34 -5.90 15.02
C ALA A 22 9.27 -4.43 14.56
N GLU A 23 8.42 -4.12 13.56
CA GLU A 23 8.27 -2.76 13.04
C GLU A 23 7.95 -1.73 14.14
N PHE A 24 7.15 -2.10 15.14
CA PHE A 24 6.74 -1.21 16.23
C PHE A 24 7.91 -0.70 17.07
N ALA A 25 8.95 -1.53 17.25
CA ALA A 25 10.15 -1.16 18.01
C ALA A 25 11.08 -0.23 17.21
N HIS A 26 10.90 -0.15 15.90
CA HIS A 26 11.76 0.57 14.96
C HIS A 26 11.03 1.68 14.20
N LEU A 27 9.82 2.09 14.61
CA LEU A 27 9.02 3.07 13.87
C LEU A 27 9.75 4.40 13.66
N ASP A 28 10.45 4.92 14.68
CA ASP A 28 11.21 6.17 14.55
C ASP A 28 12.33 6.06 13.52
N GLU A 29 13.02 4.91 13.48
CA GLU A 29 14.05 4.61 12.49
C GLU A 29 13.44 4.50 11.09
N ILE A 30 12.33 3.79 10.94
CA ILE A 30 11.60 3.64 9.67
C ILE A 30 11.16 5.01 9.14
N LEU A 31 10.62 5.88 10.01
CA LEU A 31 10.22 7.25 9.66
C LEU A 31 11.41 8.09 9.21
N SER A 32 12.59 7.88 9.77
CA SER A 32 13.81 8.61 9.39
C SER A 32 14.24 8.36 7.94
N PHE A 33 13.80 7.25 7.33
CA PHE A 33 14.04 6.95 5.91
C PHE A 33 13.08 7.69 4.95
N ASP A 34 12.20 8.56 5.47
CA ASP A 34 11.21 9.29 4.68
C ASP A 34 10.28 8.33 3.91
N CYS A 35 9.94 7.21 4.55
CA CYS A 35 9.00 6.21 4.07
C CYS A 35 7.56 6.55 4.51
N ASN A 36 6.59 6.28 3.62
CA ASN A 36 5.18 6.58 3.85
C ASN A 36 4.35 5.34 4.19
N PHE A 37 4.86 4.16 3.84
CA PHE A 37 4.15 2.89 3.97
C PHE A 37 5.10 1.81 4.48
N ILE A 38 4.55 0.89 5.27
CA ILE A 38 5.23 -0.33 5.68
C ILE A 38 4.47 -1.52 5.07
N GLU A 39 5.20 -2.45 4.48
CA GLU A 39 4.70 -3.68 3.87
C GLU A 39 5.82 -4.74 3.86
N MET A 40 5.67 -5.89 3.20
CA MET A 40 6.61 -7.02 3.38
C MET A 40 7.16 -7.60 2.08
N GLU A 41 6.81 -7.06 0.90
CA GLU A 41 7.05 -7.74 -0.38
C GLU A 41 7.80 -6.89 -1.42
N THR A 42 7.65 -5.57 -1.40
CA THR A 42 8.06 -4.72 -2.53
C THR A 42 9.56 -4.66 -2.76
N ALA A 43 10.40 -4.66 -1.71
CA ALA A 43 11.85 -4.66 -1.87
C ALA A 43 12.33 -5.89 -2.67
N ALA A 44 11.82 -7.07 -2.32
CA ALA A 44 12.13 -8.30 -3.02
C ALA A 44 11.56 -8.30 -4.46
N ALA A 45 10.30 -7.91 -4.61
CA ALA A 45 9.63 -7.86 -5.92
C ALA A 45 10.34 -6.89 -6.89
N PHE A 46 10.68 -5.68 -6.44
CA PHE A 46 11.35 -4.68 -7.26
C PHE A 46 12.78 -5.09 -7.60
N ARG A 47 13.50 -5.72 -6.66
CA ARG A 47 14.83 -6.26 -6.94
C ARG A 47 14.79 -7.35 -8.01
N ALA A 48 13.86 -8.29 -7.89
CA ALA A 48 13.68 -9.37 -8.87
C ALA A 48 13.27 -8.82 -10.25
N ALA A 49 12.31 -7.90 -10.30
CA ALA A 49 11.85 -7.27 -11.53
C ALA A 49 12.97 -6.48 -12.23
N LYS A 50 13.80 -5.75 -11.46
CA LYS A 50 14.98 -5.07 -11.98
C LYS A 50 16.00 -6.04 -12.58
N LEU A 51 16.23 -7.19 -11.94
CA LEU A 51 17.14 -8.23 -12.45
C LEU A 51 16.59 -8.89 -13.73
N ALA A 52 15.26 -9.06 -13.82
CA ALA A 52 14.58 -9.64 -14.97
C ALA A 52 14.29 -8.63 -16.10
N ASN A 53 14.60 -7.34 -15.89
CA ASN A 53 14.23 -6.24 -16.79
C ASN A 53 12.72 -6.18 -17.10
N ILE A 54 11.88 -6.38 -16.07
CA ILE A 54 10.42 -6.34 -16.16
C ILE A 54 9.93 -5.05 -15.47
N PRO A 55 9.12 -4.21 -16.15
CA PRO A 55 8.46 -3.08 -15.49
C PRO A 55 7.51 -3.57 -14.39
N VAL A 56 7.61 -2.97 -13.20
CA VAL A 56 6.78 -3.33 -12.05
C VAL A 56 6.37 -2.08 -11.28
N VAL A 57 5.17 -2.10 -10.70
CA VAL A 57 4.66 -1.07 -9.80
C VAL A 57 3.94 -1.73 -8.62
N ALA A 58 4.04 -1.14 -7.44
CA ALA A 58 3.29 -1.57 -6.27
C ALA A 58 2.02 -0.73 -6.13
N LEU A 59 0.86 -1.38 -6.12
CA LEU A 59 -0.42 -0.76 -5.82
C LEU A 59 -0.94 -1.27 -4.47
N LEU A 60 -0.89 -0.41 -3.46
CA LEU A 60 -1.15 -0.77 -2.08
C LEU A 60 -2.47 -0.16 -1.58
N SER A 61 -3.21 -0.93 -0.80
CA SER A 61 -4.40 -0.45 -0.07
C SER A 61 -4.04 -0.36 1.40
N VAL A 62 -3.91 0.89 1.89
CA VAL A 62 -3.61 1.21 3.28
C VAL A 62 -4.64 0.56 4.20
N SER A 63 -4.17 -0.26 5.13
CA SER A 63 -5.01 -1.03 6.05
C SER A 63 -5.22 -0.36 7.39
N ASP A 64 -4.24 0.39 7.85
CA ASP A 64 -4.13 1.03 9.17
C ASP A 64 -3.18 2.21 9.07
N ASN A 65 -3.13 2.98 10.14
CA ASN A 65 -2.17 4.04 10.33
C ASN A 65 -1.60 3.88 11.74
N VAL A 66 -0.31 3.58 11.86
CA VAL A 66 0.36 3.40 13.17
C VAL A 66 0.61 4.72 13.90
N MET A 67 0.53 5.86 13.20
CA MET A 67 0.78 7.21 13.74
C MET A 67 -0.45 7.86 14.37
N ILE A 68 -1.63 7.31 14.09
CA ILE A 68 -2.91 7.71 14.66
C ILE A 68 -3.41 6.45 15.37
N ASP A 69 -4.12 6.53 16.50
CA ASP A 69 -4.55 5.37 17.32
C ASP A 69 -5.57 4.44 16.60
N LYS A 70 -5.15 3.89 15.46
CA LYS A 70 -5.83 3.13 14.41
C LYS A 70 -4.88 2.06 13.88
N SER A 71 -4.28 1.30 14.79
CA SER A 71 -3.35 0.22 14.46
C SER A 71 -4.07 -1.02 13.94
N LEU A 72 -3.31 -1.99 13.45
CA LEU A 72 -3.80 -3.35 13.18
C LEU A 72 -4.54 -4.00 14.35
N LEU A 73 -4.21 -3.62 15.59
CA LEU A 73 -4.69 -4.23 16.83
C LEU A 73 -5.87 -3.49 17.49
N GLY A 74 -6.26 -2.30 17.00
CA GLY A 74 -7.38 -1.53 17.56
C GLY A 74 -7.70 -0.24 16.79
N GLY A 75 -8.90 0.34 17.02
CA GLY A 75 -9.27 1.66 16.48
C GLY A 75 -9.84 1.69 15.04
N ARG A 76 -10.10 0.52 14.43
CA ARG A 76 -10.73 0.42 13.10
C ARG A 76 -12.26 0.31 13.21
N ASN A 77 -12.99 1.11 12.43
CA ASN A 77 -14.44 0.96 12.29
C ASN A 77 -14.78 -0.16 11.30
N GLU A 78 -15.84 -0.94 11.55
CA GLU A 78 -16.26 -2.04 10.67
C GLU A 78 -16.54 -1.57 9.23
N GLU A 79 -17.07 -0.36 9.07
CA GLU A 79 -17.35 0.24 7.77
C GLU A 79 -16.08 0.51 6.95
N GLU A 80 -15.02 1.04 7.58
CA GLU A 80 -13.70 1.24 6.96
C GLU A 80 -13.09 -0.11 6.58
N MET A 81 -13.18 -1.09 7.48
CA MET A 81 -12.51 -2.38 7.32
C MET A 81 -13.20 -3.31 6.31
N ASN A 82 -14.54 -3.37 6.34
CA ASN A 82 -15.33 -4.30 5.54
C ASN A 82 -15.87 -3.68 4.26
N TYR A 83 -16.34 -2.44 4.27
CA TYR A 83 -16.99 -1.87 3.09
C TYR A 83 -15.98 -1.16 2.20
N TYR A 84 -15.25 -0.18 2.75
CA TYR A 84 -14.34 0.66 1.97
C TYR A 84 -13.18 -0.14 1.37
N ARG A 85 -12.49 -0.96 2.16
CA ARG A 85 -11.36 -1.78 1.67
C ARG A 85 -11.79 -2.82 0.64
N LYS A 86 -12.97 -3.44 0.80
CA LYS A 86 -13.50 -4.39 -0.20
C LYS A 86 -13.88 -3.67 -1.48
N TYR A 87 -14.52 -2.51 -1.39
CA TYR A 87 -14.86 -1.68 -2.54
C TYR A 87 -13.61 -1.26 -3.33
N VAL A 88 -12.58 -0.73 -2.65
CA VAL A 88 -11.33 -0.33 -3.32
C VAL A 88 -10.68 -1.52 -4.03
N ARG A 89 -10.58 -2.67 -3.38
CA ARG A 89 -9.96 -3.87 -3.98
C ARG A 89 -10.79 -4.49 -5.12
N ARG A 90 -12.13 -4.48 -5.02
CA ARG A 90 -13.01 -5.13 -6.00
C ARG A 90 -13.38 -4.24 -7.18
N GLU A 91 -13.54 -2.94 -6.95
CA GLU A 91 -14.05 -2.02 -7.96
C GLU A 91 -12.95 -1.09 -8.50
N ILE A 92 -12.11 -0.55 -7.62
CA ILE A 92 -11.15 0.49 -8.00
C ILE A 92 -9.87 -0.12 -8.59
N PHE A 93 -9.27 -1.11 -7.91
CA PHE A 93 -8.03 -1.73 -8.36
C PHE A 93 -8.14 -2.34 -9.77
N PRO A 94 -9.19 -3.11 -10.12
CA PRO A 94 -9.32 -3.63 -11.47
C PRO A 94 -9.40 -2.54 -12.53
N GLN A 95 -10.04 -1.41 -12.23
CA GLN A 95 -10.10 -0.27 -13.15
C GLN A 95 -8.74 0.40 -13.32
N ILE A 96 -7.93 0.51 -12.26
CA ILE A 96 -6.54 1.00 -12.34
C ILE A 96 -5.74 0.07 -13.25
N LEU A 97 -5.78 -1.23 -12.97
CA LEU A 97 -5.03 -2.23 -13.72
C LEU A 97 -5.42 -2.23 -15.20
N LEU A 98 -6.72 -2.24 -15.51
CA LEU A 98 -7.21 -2.19 -16.90
C LEU A 98 -6.80 -0.90 -17.60
N GLY A 99 -6.76 0.23 -16.89
CA GLY A 99 -6.24 1.50 -17.45
C GLY A 99 -4.77 1.39 -17.82
N ILE A 100 -3.94 0.90 -16.89
CA ILE A 100 -2.50 0.72 -17.13
C ILE A 100 -2.27 -0.20 -18.33
N PHE A 101 -2.94 -1.35 -18.42
CA PHE A 101 -2.68 -2.30 -19.51
C PHE A 101 -3.27 -1.90 -20.87
N LYS A 102 -4.31 -1.05 -20.90
CA LYS A 102 -4.83 -0.50 -22.17
C LYS A 102 -3.84 0.46 -22.83
N ASP A 103 -3.10 1.22 -22.03
CA ASP A 103 -2.12 2.18 -22.52
C ASP A 103 -0.79 1.50 -22.98
N TYR A 104 -0.67 0.19 -22.80
CA TYR A 104 0.48 -0.64 -23.21
C TYR A 104 0.24 -1.47 -24.49
N GLN A 105 -0.94 -1.34 -25.13
CA GLN A 105 -1.24 -1.92 -26.45
C GLN A 105 -1.09 -0.87 -27.56
#